data_AF-A0A1H8RU13-F1
#
_entry.id   AF-A0A1H8RU13-F1
#
_cell.length_a   1.000
_cell.length_b   1.000
_cell.length_c   1.000
_cell.angle_alpha   90.00
_cell.angle_beta   90.00
_cell.angle_gamma   90.00
#
_symmetry.space_group_name_H-M   'P 1'
#
loop_
_entity.id
_entity.type
_entity.pdbx_description
1 polymer ?
#
loop_
_entity_poly.entity_id
_entity_poly.type
_entity_poly.pdbx_seq_one_letter_code
_entity_poly.pdbx_strand_id
1 'polypeptide(L)'
;MLAPLALPTAASAETAGPDTVVGELVQAWPEELGGHSSHDEDGLPLSWVETAAGDAVRVPTDEVSGLPVGATVEVTLGATVDDDAADEHDLDPARSVLAGEVRTSAPVAAATPSNSVTVVRVVPAGGVPDDVSVASLVAAVDGPVAEFWAGQTGGAVRFGVTSAFPDWVSTPATCTDPTGLWDAAAAAAGFESGPGRHLLVYVSSRPADLPGCSTALGQVGSGPGAGGRAYVRTLMPSLIAHELGHNLGLGHSSGRQCDGAVETGSCRTAGYRDYYDVMGASWEHLGSLNAPQAARLGVLPAVAQQGLAVGDAAATVALAPLSGTSGTRALRLDAPDGGAYWLEFRAPGGQDGWLAAAGNRFRLDAGVLLHRAGEHTDTALLLDGSPSAAADWDGDLQAALPVGVPVPVGGGAFIVTVQAVTGAGATVSVQPAARPVPGVPAGSVPGGPGPDVLPGDAGSAAGPAAAEPATVLAAGAPAGTDRVQADGIGADGVGTDQELAAQSHSTSSLWLLPLLTGLTVTGVALAGWRAVRRLRLARG
;
A
#
# COMPACT_ATOMS: atom_id res chain seq x y z
N MET A 1 32.10 84.94 6.97
CA MET A 1 32.52 83.68 6.30
C MET A 1 31.51 82.63 6.67
N LEU A 2 31.08 81.79 5.72
CA LEU A 2 30.19 80.66 6.02
C LEU A 2 30.99 79.57 6.75
N ALA A 3 30.40 78.98 7.79
CA ALA A 3 30.83 77.72 8.39
C ALA A 3 29.72 76.68 8.15
N PRO A 4 30.04 75.44 7.78
CA PRO A 4 29.03 74.47 7.32
C PRO A 4 28.26 73.83 8.49
N LEU A 5 27.00 73.48 8.23
CA LEU A 5 26.27 72.51 9.06
C LEU A 5 26.94 71.13 8.89
N ALA A 6 27.25 70.48 10.02
CA ALA A 6 27.50 69.04 10.04
C ALA A 6 26.20 68.35 10.49
N LEU A 7 25.65 67.50 9.62
CA LEU A 7 24.58 66.56 10.00
C LEU A 7 25.21 65.36 10.73
N PRO A 8 24.54 64.77 11.74
CA PRO A 8 25.00 63.53 12.33
C PRO A 8 24.92 62.40 11.31
N THR A 9 26.03 61.68 11.12
CA THR A 9 26.06 60.44 10.34
C THR A 9 25.25 59.36 11.05
N ALA A 10 24.25 58.80 10.36
CA ALA A 10 23.58 57.59 10.82
C ALA A 10 24.59 56.44 10.93
N ALA A 11 24.51 55.67 12.02
CA ALA A 11 25.25 54.42 12.12
C ALA A 11 24.64 53.41 11.14
N SER A 12 25.45 52.89 10.21
CA SER A 12 25.08 51.69 9.47
C SER A 12 25.05 50.51 10.44
N ALA A 13 23.91 49.85 10.55
CA ALA A 13 23.90 48.47 11.03
C ALA A 13 24.68 47.62 10.02
N GLU A 14 25.68 46.88 10.47
CA GLU A 14 26.28 45.82 9.67
C GLU A 14 25.23 44.71 9.52
N THR A 15 24.68 44.55 8.32
CA THR A 15 23.87 43.38 8.00
C THR A 15 24.79 42.17 7.96
N ALA A 16 24.84 41.41 9.04
CA ALA A 16 25.50 40.10 9.05
C ALA A 16 24.91 39.24 7.91
N GLY A 17 25.76 38.47 7.26
CA GLY A 17 25.29 37.45 6.32
C GLY A 17 24.52 36.35 7.07
N PRO A 18 23.80 35.47 6.35
CA PRO A 18 23.17 34.33 6.99
C PRO A 18 24.24 33.44 7.65
N ASP A 19 24.12 33.23 8.96
CA ASP A 19 25.02 32.39 9.74
C ASP A 19 24.58 30.93 9.65
N THR A 20 25.50 29.99 9.42
CA THR A 20 25.18 28.55 9.42
C THR A 20 25.62 27.91 10.74
N VAL A 21 24.70 27.23 11.42
CA VAL A 21 24.93 26.52 12.68
C VAL A 21 24.70 25.02 12.48
N VAL A 22 25.61 24.20 13.02
CA VAL A 22 25.51 22.74 13.00
C VAL A 22 25.48 22.22 14.44
N GLY A 23 24.47 21.44 14.79
CA GLY A 23 24.26 20.94 16.15
C GLY A 23 23.09 19.98 16.24
N GLU A 24 22.84 19.46 17.44
CA GLU A 24 21.65 18.67 17.74
C GLU A 24 20.42 19.59 17.84
N LEU A 25 19.31 19.24 17.17
CA LEU A 25 18.04 19.93 17.37
C LEU A 25 17.42 19.45 18.68
N VAL A 26 17.40 20.31 19.69
CA VAL A 26 16.84 20.02 21.02
C VAL A 26 15.52 20.77 21.19
N GLN A 27 14.57 20.13 21.87
CA GLN A 27 13.26 20.72 22.16
C GLN A 27 12.86 20.40 23.61
N ALA A 28 12.34 21.39 24.33
CA ALA A 28 11.85 21.23 25.70
C ALA A 28 10.57 22.03 25.95
N TRP A 29 9.72 21.52 26.83
CA TRP A 29 8.53 22.24 27.29
C TRP A 29 8.87 23.11 28.50
N PRO A 30 8.48 24.41 28.50
CA PRO A 30 8.58 25.23 29.70
C PRO A 30 7.50 24.80 30.71
N GLU A 31 7.90 24.49 31.95
CA GLU A 31 6.96 24.21 33.05
C GLU A 31 6.95 25.36 34.07
N GLU A 32 5.80 26.02 34.24
CA GLU A 32 5.62 27.03 35.30
C GLU A 32 5.09 26.43 36.60
N LEU A 33 5.79 26.71 37.71
CA LEU A 33 5.35 26.36 39.07
C LEU A 33 4.31 27.37 39.61
N GLY A 34 3.14 27.47 38.97
CA GLY A 34 2.29 28.67 39.08
C GLY A 34 0.75 28.59 39.17
N GLY A 35 0.07 27.48 38.82
CA GLY A 35 -1.35 27.25 39.13
C GLY A 35 -2.45 28.18 38.53
N HIS A 36 -3.26 27.60 37.64
CA HIS A 36 -4.64 28.01 37.26
C HIS A 36 -4.84 29.32 36.45
N SER A 37 -4.76 29.18 35.13
CA SER A 37 -5.46 30.01 34.14
C SER A 37 -6.16 29.12 33.08
N SER A 38 -6.85 29.74 32.12
CA SER A 38 -7.84 29.15 31.21
C SER A 38 -7.33 28.11 30.21
N HIS A 39 -8.27 27.33 29.66
CA HIS A 39 -8.09 26.29 28.63
C HIS A 39 -7.78 26.85 27.22
N ASP A 40 -6.93 27.87 27.11
CA ASP A 40 -6.43 28.38 25.84
C ASP A 40 -4.91 28.62 26.00
N GLU A 41 -4.13 27.90 25.17
CA GLU A 41 -2.66 27.99 25.03
C GLU A 41 -1.83 27.39 26.20
N ASP A 42 -1.74 26.05 26.22
CA ASP A 42 -0.61 25.34 26.83
C ASP A 42 0.68 25.76 26.10
N GLY A 43 1.62 26.39 26.81
CA GLY A 43 2.79 27.06 26.24
C GLY A 43 3.57 26.20 25.24
N LEU A 44 3.81 26.73 24.03
CA LEU A 44 4.45 25.98 22.95
C LEU A 44 5.87 25.51 23.34
N PRO A 45 6.30 24.32 22.90
CA PRO A 45 7.63 23.82 23.21
C PRO A 45 8.71 24.70 22.60
N LEU A 46 9.79 24.94 23.34
CA LEU A 46 10.94 25.74 22.95
C LEU A 46 11.94 24.88 22.16
N SER A 47 12.49 25.40 21.06
CA SER A 47 13.48 24.70 20.23
C SER A 47 14.80 25.47 20.15
N TRP A 48 15.91 24.74 20.12
CA TRP A 48 17.25 25.29 19.89
C TRP A 48 18.16 24.29 19.17
N VAL A 49 19.19 24.80 18.51
CA VAL A 49 20.29 23.98 17.97
C VAL A 49 21.45 24.03 18.97
N GLU A 50 21.79 22.89 19.57
CA GLU A 50 22.91 22.74 20.50
C GLU A 50 24.15 22.24 19.75
N THR A 51 25.17 23.10 19.65
CA THR A 51 26.41 22.78 18.94
C THR A 51 27.28 21.81 19.75
N ALA A 52 28.20 21.12 19.06
CA ALA A 52 29.19 20.25 19.72
C ALA A 52 30.16 20.98 20.68
N ALA A 53 30.15 22.32 20.71
CA ALA A 53 30.89 23.14 21.67
C ALA A 53 30.11 23.40 22.98
N GLY A 54 28.81 23.10 23.02
CA GLY A 54 27.91 23.44 24.12
C GLY A 54 27.23 24.81 23.98
N ASP A 55 27.46 25.52 22.87
CA ASP A 55 26.71 26.74 22.54
C ASP A 55 25.32 26.36 22.01
N ALA A 56 24.25 26.98 22.52
CA ALA A 56 22.88 26.78 22.08
C ALA A 56 22.33 28.02 21.36
N VAL A 57 21.63 27.83 20.23
CA VAL A 57 20.97 28.91 19.49
C VAL A 57 19.48 28.65 19.37
N ARG A 58 18.66 29.51 19.97
CA ARG A 58 17.18 29.42 19.88
C ARG A 58 16.69 29.66 18.46
N VAL A 59 15.70 28.89 18.06
CA VAL A 59 15.02 28.95 16.76
C VAL A 59 13.50 28.82 16.95
N PRO A 60 12.65 29.48 16.14
CA PRO A 60 11.21 29.30 16.22
C PRO A 60 10.81 27.85 15.97
N THR A 61 9.95 27.30 16.83
CA THR A 61 9.60 25.87 16.84
C THR A 61 8.79 25.44 15.62
N ASP A 62 7.94 26.32 15.10
CA ASP A 62 7.18 26.09 13.88
C ASP A 62 8.09 26.01 12.65
N GLU A 63 9.11 26.88 12.55
CA GLU A 63 10.07 26.90 11.44
C GLU A 63 10.98 25.66 11.40
N VAL A 64 11.15 24.94 12.51
CA VAL A 64 11.90 23.65 12.58
C VAL A 64 11.02 22.41 12.69
N SER A 65 9.68 22.55 12.61
CA SER A 65 8.72 21.43 12.74
C SER A 65 8.90 20.27 11.73
N GLY A 66 9.60 20.52 10.61
CA GLY A 66 9.98 19.50 9.62
C GLY A 66 11.31 18.78 9.89
N LEU A 67 12.05 19.14 10.93
CA LEU A 67 13.34 18.55 11.31
C LEU A 67 13.16 17.60 12.53
N PRO A 68 13.80 16.42 12.57
CA PRO A 68 13.66 15.52 13.70
C PRO A 68 14.42 16.03 14.94
N VAL A 69 13.74 16.11 16.08
CA VAL A 69 14.37 16.38 17.39
C VAL A 69 15.38 15.25 17.72
N GLY A 70 16.53 15.62 18.28
CA GLY A 70 17.67 14.75 18.55
C GLY A 70 18.56 14.46 17.34
N ALA A 71 18.22 14.95 16.14
CA ALA A 71 19.07 14.82 14.96
C ALA A 71 20.14 15.91 14.94
N THR A 72 21.33 15.59 14.40
CA THR A 72 22.28 16.63 14.00
C THR A 72 21.74 17.31 12.74
N VAL A 73 21.42 18.59 12.87
CA VAL A 73 20.91 19.46 11.81
C VAL A 73 21.95 20.51 11.43
N GLU A 74 21.89 20.97 10.18
CA GLU A 74 22.53 22.20 9.73
C GLU A 74 21.45 23.21 9.40
N VAL A 75 21.50 24.37 10.04
CA VAL A 75 20.47 25.40 9.99
C VAL A 75 21.10 26.72 9.56
N THR A 76 20.51 27.35 8.55
CA THR A 76 20.90 28.68 8.05
C THR A 76 20.02 29.73 8.73
N LEU A 77 20.63 30.56 9.56
CA LEU A 77 19.96 31.53 10.40
C LEU A 77 19.79 32.88 9.71
N GLY A 78 18.58 33.43 9.83
CA GLY A 78 18.21 34.77 9.39
C GLY A 78 18.35 35.79 10.51
N ALA A 79 17.39 36.71 10.58
CA ALA A 79 17.38 37.78 11.57
C ALA A 79 17.02 37.27 12.97
N THR A 80 17.28 38.08 13.98
CA THR A 80 16.70 37.91 15.30
C THR A 80 15.19 38.15 15.24
N VAL A 81 14.43 37.30 15.92
CA VAL A 81 12.97 37.35 16.05
C VAL A 81 12.63 37.24 17.52
N ASP A 82 11.83 38.18 18.01
CA ASP A 82 11.16 38.07 19.29
C ASP A 82 9.91 37.19 19.06
N ASP A 83 9.89 36.01 19.67
CA ASP A 83 8.76 35.09 19.65
C ASP A 83 8.02 35.11 21.00
N ASP A 84 6.85 34.47 21.08
CA ASP A 84 6.00 34.49 22.28
C ASP A 84 6.80 34.12 23.56
N ALA A 85 7.79 33.23 23.44
CA ALA A 85 8.65 32.84 24.54
C ALA A 85 9.75 33.87 24.91
N ALA A 86 10.18 34.73 23.99
CA ALA A 86 11.01 35.89 24.32
C ALA A 86 10.16 37.00 24.99
N ASP A 87 8.95 37.25 24.48
CA ASP A 87 8.05 38.30 24.95
C ASP A 87 7.36 37.98 26.30
N GLU A 88 7.00 36.71 26.55
CA GLU A 88 6.24 36.30 27.74
C GLU A 88 7.09 35.68 28.85
N HIS A 89 8.25 35.08 28.52
CA HIS A 89 9.09 34.34 29.48
C HIS A 89 10.51 34.93 29.67
N ASP A 90 10.78 36.16 29.23
CA ASP A 90 12.08 36.86 29.36
C ASP A 90 13.29 36.04 28.80
N LEU A 91 13.08 35.20 27.79
CA LEU A 91 14.12 34.37 27.19
C LEU A 91 14.90 35.11 26.09
N ASP A 92 16.17 34.71 25.86
CA ASP A 92 16.99 35.26 24.77
C ASP A 92 16.26 35.12 23.41
N PRO A 93 16.19 36.17 22.57
CA PRO A 93 15.48 36.13 21.29
C PRO A 93 15.92 35.00 20.34
N ALA A 94 14.98 34.48 19.57
CA ALA A 94 15.25 33.43 18.59
C ALA A 94 15.93 33.97 17.32
N ARG A 95 16.51 33.09 16.50
CA ARG A 95 16.99 33.39 15.14
C ARG A 95 16.12 32.65 14.14
N SER A 96 15.56 33.37 13.15
CA SER A 96 14.70 32.73 12.13
C SER A 96 15.46 31.71 11.29
N VAL A 97 14.78 30.69 10.81
CA VAL A 97 15.36 29.60 10.00
C VAL A 97 15.05 29.83 8.52
N LEU A 98 16.08 30.16 7.74
CA LEU A 98 15.97 30.37 6.30
C LEU A 98 16.06 29.07 5.49
N ALA A 99 16.76 28.08 6.05
CA ALA A 99 16.86 26.72 5.52
C ALA A 99 17.36 25.78 6.63
N GLY A 100 16.94 24.52 6.60
CA GLY A 100 17.44 23.48 7.49
C GLY A 100 17.57 22.14 6.77
N GLU A 101 18.66 21.41 7.03
CA GLU A 101 18.87 20.06 6.52
C GLU A 101 19.36 19.10 7.61
N VAL A 102 18.94 17.83 7.55
CA VAL A 102 19.40 16.79 8.48
C VAL A 102 20.78 16.30 8.04
N ARG A 103 21.80 16.52 8.87
CA ARG A 103 23.16 16.00 8.66
C ARG A 103 23.31 14.56 9.17
N THR A 104 22.64 14.21 10.27
CA THR A 104 22.61 12.85 10.82
C THR A 104 21.35 12.66 11.65
N SER A 105 20.55 11.62 11.36
CA SER A 105 19.33 11.31 12.11
C SER A 105 19.62 11.00 13.58
N ALA A 106 18.65 11.30 14.46
CA ALA A 106 18.75 10.98 15.88
C ALA A 106 19.04 9.48 16.11
N PRO A 107 19.98 9.11 16.99
CA PRO A 107 20.20 7.71 17.34
C PRO A 107 19.02 7.20 18.17
N VAL A 108 18.05 6.56 17.51
CA VAL A 108 16.95 5.89 18.20
C VAL A 108 17.52 4.81 19.10
N ALA A 109 17.42 5.01 20.42
CA ALA A 109 17.71 3.96 21.39
C ALA A 109 16.82 2.76 21.06
N ALA A 110 17.42 1.67 20.56
CA ALA A 110 16.71 0.59 19.90
C ALA A 110 15.74 -0.11 20.85
N ALA A 111 14.49 0.34 20.87
CA ALA A 111 13.41 -0.29 21.61
C ALA A 111 13.27 -1.73 21.08
N THR A 112 13.22 -2.72 21.97
CA THR A 112 13.14 -4.15 21.64
C THR A 112 12.07 -4.39 20.55
N PRO A 113 12.41 -5.00 19.40
CA PRO A 113 11.47 -5.19 18.29
C PRO A 113 10.16 -5.81 18.75
N SER A 114 9.02 -5.25 18.32
CA SER A 114 7.72 -5.94 18.52
C SER A 114 7.58 -7.12 17.55
N ASN A 115 8.33 -7.09 16.44
CA ASN A 115 8.36 -8.11 15.42
C ASN A 115 9.81 -8.55 15.14
N SER A 116 10.27 -9.53 15.91
CA SER A 116 11.59 -10.15 15.76
C SER A 116 11.71 -10.93 14.45
N VAL A 117 12.81 -10.72 13.71
CA VAL A 117 13.10 -11.42 12.46
C VAL A 117 14.31 -12.35 12.65
N THR A 118 14.19 -13.59 12.19
CA THR A 118 15.32 -14.48 11.91
C THR A 118 15.57 -14.50 10.41
N VAL A 119 16.79 -14.19 9.98
CA VAL A 119 17.16 -14.17 8.56
C VAL A 119 18.07 -15.35 8.19
N VAL A 120 17.79 -16.00 7.06
CA VAL A 120 18.53 -17.16 6.55
C VAL A 120 18.67 -17.07 5.03
N ARG A 121 19.81 -17.50 4.48
CA ARG A 121 20.02 -17.62 3.02
C ARG A 121 19.97 -19.09 2.61
N VAL A 122 19.14 -19.43 1.62
CA VAL A 122 18.85 -20.81 1.19
C VAL A 122 19.18 -21.02 -0.29
N VAL A 123 19.91 -22.09 -0.58
CA VAL A 123 20.10 -22.61 -1.94
C VAL A 123 19.10 -23.75 -2.17
N PRO A 124 18.11 -23.58 -3.06
CA PRO A 124 17.16 -24.63 -3.41
C PRO A 124 17.82 -25.69 -4.31
N ALA A 125 17.16 -26.83 -4.50
CA ALA A 125 17.63 -27.86 -5.42
C ALA A 125 17.80 -27.31 -6.85
N GLY A 126 18.99 -27.55 -7.44
CA GLY A 126 19.39 -27.00 -8.74
C GLY A 126 20.00 -25.59 -8.68
N GLY A 127 19.96 -24.93 -7.52
CA GLY A 127 20.58 -23.62 -7.31
C GLY A 127 22.05 -23.68 -6.91
N VAL A 128 22.69 -22.51 -6.90
CA VAL A 128 24.02 -22.27 -6.31
C VAL A 128 23.98 -20.96 -5.51
N PRO A 129 24.85 -20.75 -4.51
CA PRO A 129 24.94 -19.45 -3.83
C PRO A 129 25.15 -18.29 -4.80
N ASP A 130 24.51 -17.16 -4.51
CA ASP A 130 24.82 -15.87 -5.12
C ASP A 130 25.63 -14.98 -4.16
N ASP A 131 25.85 -13.73 -4.56
CA ASP A 131 26.67 -12.74 -3.86
C ASP A 131 25.92 -11.97 -2.75
N VAL A 132 24.64 -12.26 -2.49
CA VAL A 132 23.94 -11.65 -1.35
C VAL A 132 24.56 -12.12 -0.04
N SER A 133 25.17 -11.18 0.67
CA SER A 133 25.72 -11.41 2.01
C SER A 133 24.60 -11.42 3.06
N VAL A 134 24.81 -12.13 4.18
CA VAL A 134 23.86 -12.08 5.30
C VAL A 134 23.77 -10.66 5.88
N ALA A 135 24.88 -9.91 5.92
CA ALA A 135 24.90 -8.52 6.37
C ALA A 135 24.05 -7.60 5.47
N SER A 136 24.03 -7.83 4.16
CA SER A 136 23.19 -7.08 3.22
C SER A 136 21.70 -7.36 3.43
N LEU A 137 21.34 -8.62 3.74
CA LEU A 137 19.98 -9.00 4.09
C LEU A 137 19.54 -8.40 5.44
N VAL A 138 20.41 -8.42 6.45
CA VAL A 138 20.18 -7.75 7.74
C VAL A 138 19.96 -6.25 7.54
N ALA A 139 20.85 -5.57 6.80
CA ALA A 139 20.74 -4.13 6.55
C ALA A 139 19.46 -3.74 5.78
N ALA A 140 18.97 -4.59 4.88
CA ALA A 140 17.70 -4.35 4.20
C ALA A 140 16.50 -4.42 5.15
N VAL A 141 16.52 -5.34 6.14
CA VAL A 141 15.47 -5.47 7.16
C VAL A 141 15.56 -4.37 8.22
N ASP A 142 16.74 -4.15 8.80
CA ASP A 142 16.93 -3.24 9.94
C ASP A 142 16.98 -1.76 9.55
N GLY A 143 17.23 -1.45 8.27
CA GLY A 143 17.13 -0.10 7.72
C GLY A 143 15.73 0.17 7.13
N PRO A 144 15.60 0.27 5.79
CA PRO A 144 14.42 0.85 5.14
C PRO A 144 13.11 0.10 5.43
N VAL A 145 13.15 -1.21 5.69
CA VAL A 145 11.95 -2.00 6.02
C VAL A 145 11.47 -1.73 7.45
N ALA A 146 12.38 -1.68 8.43
CA ALA A 146 12.07 -1.33 9.81
C ALA A 146 11.64 0.13 9.95
N GLU A 147 12.34 1.05 9.28
CA GLU A 147 12.00 2.48 9.21
C GLU A 147 10.58 2.69 8.65
N PHE A 148 10.27 2.06 7.51
CA PHE A 148 8.94 2.10 6.91
C PHE A 148 7.86 1.63 7.87
N TRP A 149 7.96 0.40 8.38
CA TRP A 149 6.90 -0.15 9.25
C TRP A 149 6.77 0.59 10.58
N ALA A 150 7.87 1.07 11.17
CA ALA A 150 7.82 1.89 12.37
C ALA A 150 7.12 3.24 12.09
N GLY A 151 7.48 3.92 11.00
CA GLY A 151 6.89 5.20 10.60
C GLY A 151 5.39 5.08 10.30
N GLN A 152 5.00 4.13 9.43
CA GLN A 152 3.60 3.95 9.02
C GLN A 152 2.66 3.47 10.14
N THR A 153 3.21 2.90 11.22
CA THR A 153 2.41 2.37 12.34
C THR A 153 2.57 3.14 13.66
N GLY A 154 3.25 4.29 13.65
CA GLY A 154 3.55 5.06 14.86
C GLY A 154 4.33 4.25 15.92
N GLY A 155 5.19 3.33 15.47
CA GLY A 155 5.98 2.45 16.33
C GLY A 155 5.25 1.22 16.90
N ALA A 156 4.00 0.95 16.51
CA ALA A 156 3.29 -0.27 16.92
C ALA A 156 3.94 -1.54 16.33
N VAL A 157 4.29 -1.50 15.04
CA VAL A 157 5.06 -2.54 14.35
C VAL A 157 6.50 -2.06 14.20
N ARG A 158 7.42 -2.72 14.91
CA ARG A 158 8.85 -2.47 14.83
C ARG A 158 9.54 -3.79 14.51
N PHE A 159 9.90 -3.95 13.24
CA PHE A 159 10.71 -5.07 12.79
C PHE A 159 12.17 -4.89 13.25
N GLY A 160 12.88 -6.00 13.43
CA GLY A 160 14.32 -5.99 13.64
C GLY A 160 14.88 -7.40 13.68
N VAL A 161 16.07 -7.60 13.11
CA VAL A 161 16.75 -8.89 13.09
C VAL A 161 17.30 -9.22 14.48
N THR A 162 16.83 -10.34 15.02
CA THR A 162 17.29 -10.87 16.31
C THR A 162 18.19 -12.08 16.16
N SER A 163 18.22 -12.71 14.99
CA SER A 163 19.09 -13.84 14.66
C SER A 163 19.38 -13.87 13.17
N ALA A 164 20.62 -14.13 12.79
CA ALA A 164 21.06 -14.22 11.40
C ALA A 164 21.94 -15.46 11.21
N PHE A 165 21.51 -16.38 10.35
CA PHE A 165 22.32 -17.57 10.07
C PHE A 165 23.49 -17.19 9.13
N PRO A 166 24.75 -17.44 9.53
CA PRO A 166 25.91 -16.83 8.87
C PRO A 166 26.23 -17.44 7.51
N ASP A 167 25.91 -18.72 7.30
CA ASP A 167 26.24 -19.47 6.08
C ASP A 167 25.02 -19.62 5.14
N TRP A 168 25.23 -20.28 4.00
CA TRP A 168 24.15 -20.70 3.11
C TRP A 168 23.62 -22.09 3.53
N VAL A 169 22.31 -22.24 3.58
CA VAL A 169 21.63 -23.51 3.80
C VAL A 169 21.28 -24.15 2.46
N SER A 170 21.94 -25.26 2.10
CA SER A 170 21.58 -26.04 0.91
C SER A 170 20.51 -27.08 1.26
N THR A 171 19.45 -27.18 0.45
CA THR A 171 18.33 -28.11 0.67
C THR A 171 17.95 -28.87 -0.61
N PRO A 172 17.47 -30.13 -0.52
CA PRO A 172 16.86 -30.84 -1.65
C PRO A 172 15.47 -30.31 -2.04
N ALA A 173 14.87 -29.38 -1.28
CA ALA A 173 13.60 -28.77 -1.64
C ALA A 173 13.74 -27.84 -2.86
N THR A 174 12.76 -27.89 -3.76
CA THR A 174 12.62 -26.99 -4.91
C THR A 174 11.76 -25.78 -4.53
N CYS A 175 11.75 -24.72 -5.34
CA CYS A 175 10.85 -23.59 -5.12
C CYS A 175 9.35 -23.93 -5.23
N THR A 176 9.00 -25.08 -5.82
CA THR A 176 7.63 -25.61 -5.80
C THR A 176 7.23 -26.19 -4.43
N ASP A 177 8.17 -26.29 -3.48
CA ASP A 177 7.96 -26.66 -2.08
C ASP A 177 8.50 -25.55 -1.15
N PRO A 178 7.79 -24.40 -1.06
CA PRO A 178 8.20 -23.30 -0.18
C PRO A 178 8.22 -23.70 1.30
N THR A 179 7.38 -24.67 1.71
CA THR A 179 7.39 -25.22 3.07
C THR A 179 8.72 -25.92 3.37
N GLY A 180 9.21 -26.77 2.46
CA GLY A 180 10.52 -27.41 2.57
C GLY A 180 11.70 -26.43 2.57
N LEU A 181 11.60 -25.29 1.86
CA LEU A 181 12.59 -24.21 1.95
C LEU A 181 12.59 -23.55 3.34
N TRP A 182 11.40 -23.20 3.86
CA TRP A 182 11.26 -22.59 5.19
C TRP A 182 11.65 -23.55 6.33
N ASP A 183 11.28 -24.82 6.26
CA ASP A 183 11.59 -25.79 7.31
C ASP A 183 13.10 -26.10 7.36
N ALA A 184 13.78 -26.16 6.20
CA ALA A 184 15.23 -26.28 6.13
C ALA A 184 15.95 -25.05 6.75
N ALA A 185 15.47 -23.85 6.43
CA ALA A 185 15.98 -22.61 7.04
C ALA A 185 15.73 -22.55 8.54
N ALA A 186 14.53 -22.92 8.99
CA ALA A 186 14.15 -22.90 10.39
C ALA A 186 14.99 -23.88 11.23
N ALA A 187 15.19 -25.10 10.72
CA ALA A 187 16.01 -26.12 11.37
C ALA A 187 17.48 -25.69 11.48
N ALA A 188 18.04 -25.05 10.45
CA ALA A 188 19.42 -24.56 10.47
C ALA A 188 19.62 -23.39 11.45
N ALA A 189 18.67 -22.46 11.53
CA ALA A 189 18.75 -21.27 12.37
C ALA A 189 18.22 -21.46 13.81
N GLY A 190 17.65 -22.63 14.13
CA GLY A 190 16.94 -22.85 15.40
C GLY A 190 15.70 -21.96 15.57
N PHE A 191 15.03 -21.61 14.47
CA PHE A 191 13.83 -20.79 14.50
C PHE A 191 12.62 -21.62 14.96
N GLU A 192 11.83 -21.03 15.85
CA GLU A 192 10.51 -21.53 16.24
C GLU A 192 9.49 -20.43 15.94
N SER A 193 8.37 -20.81 15.31
CA SER A 193 7.26 -19.89 15.06
C SER A 193 6.57 -19.48 16.36
N GLY A 194 6.15 -18.23 16.45
CA GLY A 194 5.35 -17.71 17.55
C GLY A 194 4.97 -16.24 17.34
N PRO A 195 4.19 -15.65 18.27
CA PRO A 195 3.77 -14.27 18.18
C PRO A 195 4.96 -13.32 18.01
N GLY A 196 4.88 -12.43 17.03
CA GLY A 196 5.95 -11.49 16.69
C GLY A 196 7.29 -12.13 16.26
N ARG A 197 7.30 -13.41 15.87
CA ARG A 197 8.49 -14.11 15.36
C ARG A 197 8.34 -14.41 13.87
N HIS A 198 9.23 -13.83 13.07
CA HIS A 198 9.22 -13.92 11.61
C HIS A 198 10.46 -14.66 11.11
N LEU A 199 10.30 -15.56 10.15
CA LEU A 199 11.40 -16.17 9.41
C LEU A 199 11.44 -15.57 8.00
N LEU A 200 12.48 -14.80 7.69
CA LEU A 200 12.72 -14.29 6.35
C LEU A 200 13.83 -15.10 5.67
N VAL A 201 13.47 -15.82 4.62
CA VAL A 201 14.41 -16.61 3.82
C VAL A 201 14.78 -15.89 2.53
N TYR A 202 16.06 -15.57 2.36
CA TYR A 202 16.57 -15.19 1.05
C TYR A 202 16.86 -16.46 0.25
N VAL A 203 16.07 -16.74 -0.77
CA VAL A 203 16.26 -17.88 -1.69
C VAL A 203 17.13 -17.43 -2.85
N SER A 204 18.15 -18.21 -3.20
CA SER A 204 19.11 -17.77 -4.21
C SER A 204 18.47 -17.40 -5.56
N SER A 205 19.03 -16.35 -6.16
CA SER A 205 18.74 -15.90 -7.52
C SER A 205 19.58 -16.62 -8.60
N ARG A 206 20.38 -17.65 -8.26
CA ARG A 206 21.24 -18.36 -9.23
C ARG A 206 20.94 -19.86 -9.39
N PRO A 207 20.78 -20.36 -10.64
CA PRO A 207 20.66 -19.59 -11.88
C PRO A 207 19.35 -18.76 -11.94
N ALA A 208 19.29 -17.80 -12.86
CA ALA A 208 18.16 -16.86 -12.95
C ALA A 208 16.85 -17.59 -13.32
N ASP A 209 16.95 -18.64 -14.13
CA ASP A 209 15.87 -19.50 -14.65
C ASP A 209 15.53 -20.68 -13.73
N LEU A 210 15.84 -20.60 -12.42
CA LEU A 210 15.47 -21.63 -11.45
C LEU A 210 13.95 -21.95 -11.51
N PRO A 211 13.56 -23.20 -11.78
CA PRO A 211 12.18 -23.53 -12.10
C PRO A 211 11.27 -23.46 -10.87
N GLY A 212 10.12 -22.81 -11.05
CA GLY A 212 9.08 -22.69 -10.02
C GLY A 212 9.37 -21.67 -8.91
N CYS A 213 10.42 -20.85 -9.03
CA CYS A 213 10.70 -19.79 -8.07
C CYS A 213 9.94 -18.51 -8.43
N SER A 214 8.97 -18.11 -7.60
CA SER A 214 8.46 -16.74 -7.59
C SER A 214 9.54 -15.78 -7.05
N THR A 215 9.40 -14.49 -7.32
CA THR A 215 10.35 -13.48 -6.82
C THR A 215 10.32 -13.37 -5.29
N ALA A 216 9.15 -13.63 -4.70
CA ALA A 216 8.92 -13.75 -3.27
C ALA A 216 7.64 -14.55 -2.96
N LEU A 217 7.39 -14.83 -1.68
CA LEU A 217 6.16 -15.43 -1.14
C LEU A 217 6.08 -15.26 0.39
N GLY A 218 4.91 -14.91 0.91
CA GLY A 218 4.67 -14.67 2.33
C GLY A 218 3.49 -15.47 2.88
N GLN A 219 3.55 -15.85 4.15
CA GLN A 219 2.38 -16.33 4.88
C GLN A 219 1.51 -15.15 5.32
N VAL A 220 0.21 -15.23 5.09
CA VAL A 220 -0.75 -14.25 5.62
C VAL A 220 -1.04 -14.57 7.09
N GLY A 221 -0.64 -13.67 7.98
CA GLY A 221 -0.85 -13.77 9.42
C GLY A 221 -2.30 -13.50 9.84
N SER A 222 -2.60 -13.70 11.12
CA SER A 222 -3.92 -13.36 11.70
C SER A 222 -4.02 -11.92 12.22
N GLY A 223 -2.93 -11.15 12.17
CA GLY A 223 -2.86 -9.75 12.62
C GLY A 223 -1.43 -9.29 12.94
N PRO A 224 -1.25 -8.03 13.40
CA PRO A 224 0.07 -7.36 13.49
C PRO A 224 1.10 -8.00 14.44
N GLY A 225 0.67 -8.94 15.29
CA GLY A 225 1.52 -9.68 16.23
C GLY A 225 1.59 -11.18 15.95
N ALA A 226 1.10 -11.67 14.81
CA ALA A 226 1.03 -13.10 14.53
C ALA A 226 2.40 -13.78 14.37
N GLY A 227 3.37 -13.08 13.75
CA GLY A 227 4.58 -13.72 13.23
C GLY A 227 4.28 -14.49 11.93
N GLY A 228 5.28 -15.23 11.45
CA GLY A 228 5.12 -16.11 10.29
C GLY A 228 6.40 -16.34 9.50
N ARG A 229 6.27 -16.58 8.19
CA ARG A 229 7.35 -16.98 7.29
C ARG A 229 7.20 -16.25 5.95
N ALA A 230 8.32 -15.79 5.41
CA ALA A 230 8.42 -15.19 4.09
C ALA A 230 9.67 -15.71 3.38
N TYR A 231 9.67 -15.67 2.05
CA TYR A 231 10.89 -15.75 1.27
C TYR A 231 10.95 -14.69 0.18
N VAL A 232 12.16 -14.24 -0.14
CA VAL A 232 12.45 -13.28 -1.22
C VAL A 232 13.67 -13.75 -2.02
N ARG A 233 13.80 -13.30 -3.27
CA ARG A 233 14.98 -13.55 -4.14
C ARG A 233 15.78 -12.29 -4.46
N THR A 234 15.34 -11.14 -3.97
CA THR A 234 15.98 -9.83 -4.13
C THR A 234 16.04 -9.12 -2.77
N LEU A 235 16.94 -8.14 -2.65
CA LEU A 235 17.06 -7.26 -1.47
C LEU A 235 16.25 -5.96 -1.60
N MET A 236 15.34 -5.88 -2.59
CA MET A 236 14.47 -4.72 -2.80
C MET A 236 13.62 -4.45 -1.54
N PRO A 237 13.77 -3.27 -0.87
CA PRO A 237 13.09 -3.01 0.40
C PRO A 237 11.57 -3.06 0.31
N SER A 238 10.97 -2.58 -0.78
CA SER A 238 9.52 -2.63 -0.98
C SER A 238 8.99 -4.07 -0.97
N LEU A 239 9.69 -5.00 -1.62
CA LEU A 239 9.31 -6.41 -1.63
C LEU A 239 9.48 -7.08 -0.26
N ILE A 240 10.59 -6.81 0.46
CA ILE A 240 10.76 -7.36 1.81
C ILE A 240 9.68 -6.80 2.77
N ALA A 241 9.35 -5.51 2.66
CA ALA A 241 8.30 -4.88 3.45
C ALA A 241 6.91 -5.45 3.10
N HIS A 242 6.63 -5.72 1.82
CA HIS A 242 5.41 -6.37 1.33
C HIS A 242 5.21 -7.76 1.95
N GLU A 243 6.21 -8.64 1.84
CA GLU A 243 6.11 -10.00 2.39
C GLU A 243 5.99 -10.01 3.92
N LEU A 244 6.63 -9.07 4.60
CA LEU A 244 6.44 -8.90 6.04
C LEU A 244 5.05 -8.32 6.37
N GLY A 245 4.47 -7.49 5.51
CA GLY A 245 3.09 -7.01 5.60
C GLY A 245 2.05 -8.14 5.52
N HIS A 246 2.29 -9.17 4.72
CA HIS A 246 1.50 -10.40 4.76
C HIS A 246 1.54 -11.06 6.15
N ASN A 247 2.69 -11.13 6.80
CA ASN A 247 2.81 -11.70 8.15
C ASN A 247 2.10 -10.85 9.24
N LEU A 248 1.83 -9.58 8.98
CA LEU A 248 0.93 -8.72 9.80
C LEU A 248 -0.56 -8.95 9.49
N GLY A 249 -0.86 -9.81 8.52
CA GLY A 249 -2.18 -10.26 8.11
C GLY A 249 -2.76 -9.56 6.88
N LEU A 250 -2.02 -8.67 6.22
CA LEU A 250 -2.50 -7.93 5.05
C LEU A 250 -2.57 -8.82 3.80
N GLY A 251 -3.59 -8.61 2.97
CA GLY A 251 -3.61 -9.04 1.58
C GLY A 251 -3.08 -7.93 0.66
N HIS A 252 -3.16 -8.12 -0.65
CA HIS A 252 -2.67 -7.13 -1.61
C HIS A 252 -3.52 -5.85 -1.61
N SER A 253 -2.89 -4.76 -2.01
CA SER A 253 -3.56 -3.54 -2.47
C SER A 253 -3.61 -3.58 -4.00
N SER A 254 -4.81 -3.84 -4.51
CA SER A 254 -5.06 -4.12 -5.92
C SER A 254 -5.90 -3.02 -6.55
N GLY A 255 -5.90 -2.93 -7.89
CA GLY A 255 -6.68 -1.93 -8.61
C GLY A 255 -7.99 -2.51 -9.14
N ARG A 256 -9.07 -1.74 -9.03
CA ARG A 256 -10.38 -2.03 -9.61
C ARG A 256 -10.67 -1.01 -10.71
N GLN A 257 -10.67 -1.47 -11.95
CA GLN A 257 -10.96 -0.66 -13.13
C GLN A 257 -12.29 -1.11 -13.73
N CYS A 258 -13.12 -0.16 -14.14
CA CYS A 258 -14.39 -0.37 -14.82
C CYS A 258 -14.44 0.48 -16.10
N ASP A 259 -15.21 0.04 -17.11
CA ASP A 259 -15.14 0.58 -18.47
C ASP A 259 -15.84 1.94 -18.57
N GLY A 260 -15.05 3.03 -18.52
CA GLY A 260 -15.55 4.42 -18.54
C GLY A 260 -16.38 4.84 -17.32
N ALA A 261 -16.30 4.10 -16.20
CA ALA A 261 -16.98 4.38 -14.94
C ALA A 261 -16.16 3.87 -13.75
N VAL A 262 -16.41 4.37 -12.54
CA VAL A 262 -15.59 4.04 -11.35
C VAL A 262 -15.91 2.64 -10.80
N GLU A 263 -17.20 2.26 -10.78
CA GLU A 263 -17.66 1.00 -10.14
C GLU A 263 -18.65 0.17 -10.96
N THR A 264 -19.12 0.68 -12.11
CA THR A 264 -20.25 0.08 -12.85
C THR A 264 -19.85 -0.39 -14.25
N GLY A 265 -20.62 -1.35 -14.79
CA GLY A 265 -20.38 -1.89 -16.14
C GLY A 265 -19.46 -3.11 -16.14
N SER A 266 -18.65 -3.25 -17.19
CA SER A 266 -17.61 -4.28 -17.27
C SER A 266 -16.38 -3.84 -16.48
N CYS A 267 -15.85 -4.72 -15.64
CA CYS A 267 -14.77 -4.38 -14.71
C CYS A 267 -13.76 -5.50 -14.54
N ARG A 268 -12.51 -5.15 -14.25
CA ARG A 268 -11.45 -6.07 -13.82
C ARG A 268 -10.87 -5.69 -12.47
N THR A 269 -10.40 -6.69 -11.73
CA THR A 269 -9.47 -6.48 -10.62
C THR A 269 -8.07 -6.86 -11.11
N ALA A 270 -7.12 -5.95 -10.96
CA ALA A 270 -5.72 -6.14 -11.31
C ALA A 270 -4.88 -6.23 -10.03
N GLY A 271 -4.33 -7.41 -9.77
CA GLY A 271 -3.49 -7.67 -8.60
C GLY A 271 -2.34 -6.67 -8.49
N TYR A 272 -2.04 -6.21 -7.27
CA TYR A 272 -0.92 -5.31 -6.95
C TYR A 272 -0.98 -3.91 -7.61
N ARG A 273 -2.06 -3.54 -8.30
CA ARG A 273 -2.10 -2.29 -9.08
C ARG A 273 -2.13 -1.00 -8.24
N ASP A 274 -2.24 -1.06 -6.92
CA ASP A 274 -2.05 0.11 -6.06
C ASP A 274 -0.56 0.43 -5.86
N TYR A 275 0.08 1.05 -6.86
CA TYR A 275 1.50 1.43 -6.81
C TYR A 275 1.85 2.46 -5.72
N TYR A 276 0.87 3.03 -5.02
CA TYR A 276 1.06 3.96 -3.91
C TYR A 276 1.29 3.24 -2.57
N ASP A 277 1.04 1.94 -2.48
CA ASP A 277 1.01 1.19 -1.22
C ASP A 277 2.02 0.02 -1.23
N VAL A 278 2.61 -0.27 -0.05
CA VAL A 278 3.55 -1.38 0.12
C VAL A 278 2.97 -2.75 -0.25
N MET A 279 1.69 -2.97 -0.03
CA MET A 279 0.96 -4.20 -0.39
C MET A 279 0.51 -4.21 -1.85
N GLY A 280 0.79 -3.15 -2.61
CA GLY A 280 0.68 -3.13 -4.06
C GLY A 280 1.94 -3.63 -4.74
N ALA A 281 2.26 -3.05 -5.89
CA ALA A 281 3.42 -3.43 -6.69
C ALA A 281 4.71 -3.03 -5.98
N SER A 282 5.68 -3.94 -5.91
CA SER A 282 7.02 -3.65 -5.39
C SER A 282 7.89 -2.99 -6.46
N TRP A 283 8.33 -1.76 -6.19
CA TRP A 283 9.20 -0.95 -7.06
C TRP A 283 10.15 -0.10 -6.21
N GLU A 284 10.76 0.93 -6.80
CA GLU A 284 11.82 1.73 -6.18
C GLU A 284 11.35 2.57 -4.99
N HIS A 285 10.05 2.82 -4.85
CA HIS A 285 9.47 3.62 -3.78
C HIS A 285 8.60 2.81 -2.82
N LEU A 286 8.58 3.27 -1.58
CA LEU A 286 7.64 2.87 -0.53
C LEU A 286 6.74 4.06 -0.27
N GLY A 287 5.50 4.06 -0.79
CA GLY A 287 4.50 5.08 -0.47
C GLY A 287 3.81 4.81 0.87
N SER A 288 3.10 5.81 1.38
CA SER A 288 2.32 5.68 2.62
C SER A 288 1.35 4.50 2.58
N LEU A 289 1.18 3.83 3.71
CA LEU A 289 0.19 2.78 3.88
C LEU A 289 -1.22 3.37 3.73
N ASN A 290 -2.00 2.88 2.75
CA ASN A 290 -3.35 3.38 2.47
C ASN A 290 -4.28 3.20 3.68
N ALA A 291 -5.33 4.02 3.74
CA ALA A 291 -6.29 4.07 4.82
C ALA A 291 -6.94 2.71 5.15
N PRO A 292 -7.41 1.88 4.19
CA PRO A 292 -7.97 0.56 4.54
C PRO A 292 -6.94 -0.39 5.15
N GLN A 293 -5.70 -0.45 4.66
CA GLN A 293 -4.66 -1.30 5.26
C GLN A 293 -4.27 -0.79 6.66
N ALA A 294 -4.10 0.53 6.84
CA ALA A 294 -3.82 1.16 8.13
C ALA A 294 -4.95 0.96 9.15
N ALA A 295 -6.22 1.05 8.72
CA ALA A 295 -7.38 0.74 9.55
C ALA A 295 -7.44 -0.74 9.92
N ARG A 296 -7.05 -1.65 9.02
CA ARG A 296 -7.04 -3.10 9.23
C ARG A 296 -5.95 -3.57 10.20
N LEU A 297 -4.81 -2.86 10.26
CA LEU A 297 -3.80 -3.04 11.32
C LEU A 297 -4.22 -2.38 12.66
N GLY A 298 -5.26 -1.53 12.66
CA GLY A 298 -5.67 -0.75 13.83
C GLY A 298 -4.75 0.44 14.15
N VAL A 299 -3.93 0.89 13.19
CA VAL A 299 -2.93 1.95 13.38
C VAL A 299 -3.38 3.33 12.90
N LEU A 300 -4.52 3.41 12.20
CA LEU A 300 -5.17 4.67 11.84
C LEU A 300 -5.96 5.23 13.05
N PRO A 301 -5.51 6.31 13.73
CA PRO A 301 -6.15 6.79 14.95
C PRO A 301 -7.58 7.28 14.70
N ALA A 302 -8.48 7.12 15.66
CA ALA A 302 -9.86 7.57 15.55
C ALA A 302 -9.97 9.09 15.30
N VAL A 303 -9.07 9.90 15.87
CA VAL A 303 -9.01 11.35 15.64
C VAL A 303 -8.50 11.74 14.25
N ALA A 304 -7.84 10.83 13.53
CA ALA A 304 -7.31 11.06 12.20
C ALA A 304 -8.26 10.59 11.09
N GLN A 305 -9.47 10.11 11.44
CA GLN A 305 -10.46 9.64 10.48
C GLN A 305 -11.86 10.17 10.81
N GLN A 306 -12.65 10.39 9.77
CA GLN A 306 -14.08 10.69 9.90
C GLN A 306 -14.90 9.57 9.26
N GLY A 307 -16.08 9.27 9.79
CA GLY A 307 -17.04 8.34 9.20
C GLY A 307 -18.29 9.05 8.70
N LEU A 308 -18.88 8.57 7.59
CA LEU A 308 -20.21 8.94 7.09
C LEU A 308 -20.96 7.69 6.63
N ALA A 309 -22.25 7.63 6.91
CA ALA A 309 -23.14 6.54 6.52
C ALA A 309 -24.35 7.04 5.73
N VAL A 310 -25.06 6.12 5.07
CA VAL A 310 -26.33 6.43 4.38
C VAL A 310 -27.36 7.00 5.37
N GLY A 311 -27.96 8.12 4.98
CA GLY A 311 -28.91 8.90 5.79
C GLY A 311 -28.30 9.99 6.66
N ASP A 312 -26.97 10.11 6.72
CA ASP A 312 -26.32 11.24 7.37
C ASP A 312 -26.49 12.52 6.54
N ALA A 313 -26.28 13.68 7.17
CA ALA A 313 -26.27 14.95 6.47
C ALA A 313 -25.09 15.03 5.47
N ALA A 314 -25.27 15.81 4.39
CA ALA A 314 -24.15 16.15 3.52
C ALA A 314 -23.07 16.90 4.31
N ALA A 315 -21.81 16.53 4.09
CA ALA A 315 -20.66 17.04 4.82
C ALA A 315 -19.59 17.55 3.84
N THR A 316 -18.82 18.54 4.27
CA THR A 316 -17.57 18.94 3.62
C THR A 316 -16.44 18.69 4.60
N VAL A 317 -15.44 17.92 4.17
CA VAL A 317 -14.34 17.41 4.99
C VAL A 317 -13.03 17.91 4.39
N ALA A 318 -12.16 18.47 5.24
CA ALA A 318 -10.78 18.76 4.87
C ALA A 318 -9.94 17.50 5.15
N LEU A 319 -9.34 16.93 4.10
CA LEU A 319 -8.39 15.84 4.17
C LEU A 319 -6.95 16.40 4.20
N ALA A 320 -6.28 16.21 5.33
CA ALA A 320 -4.84 16.37 5.44
C ALA A 320 -4.11 15.26 4.65
N PRO A 321 -2.85 15.46 4.22
CA PRO A 321 -2.06 14.42 3.58
C PRO A 321 -1.98 13.14 4.43
N LEU A 322 -2.17 11.98 3.80
CA LEU A 322 -2.12 10.68 4.50
C LEU A 322 -0.76 10.45 5.17
N SER A 323 0.32 10.88 4.51
CA SER A 323 1.70 10.85 5.01
C SER A 323 1.98 11.79 6.19
N GLY A 324 1.05 12.69 6.53
CA GLY A 324 1.14 13.60 7.67
C GLY A 324 0.78 12.92 9.00
N THR A 325 0.98 13.64 10.10
CA THR A 325 0.74 13.15 11.47
C THR A 325 -0.51 13.71 12.14
N SER A 326 -1.08 14.80 11.61
CA SER A 326 -2.20 15.55 12.19
C SER A 326 -3.39 15.68 11.24
N GLY A 327 -4.53 16.16 11.76
CA GLY A 327 -5.76 16.37 11.01
C GLY A 327 -6.50 15.09 10.59
N THR A 328 -7.63 15.27 9.92
CA THR A 328 -8.38 14.17 9.30
C THR A 328 -7.63 13.71 8.05
N ARG A 329 -7.02 12.53 8.08
CA ARG A 329 -6.21 11.97 6.98
C ARG A 329 -6.97 10.98 6.11
N ALA A 330 -8.09 10.45 6.62
CA ALA A 330 -8.98 9.56 5.87
C ALA A 330 -10.46 9.83 6.17
N LEU A 331 -11.31 9.65 5.16
CA LEU A 331 -12.77 9.68 5.31
C LEU A 331 -13.36 8.33 4.90
N ARG A 332 -13.95 7.63 5.87
CA ARG A 332 -14.64 6.34 5.71
C ARG A 332 -16.10 6.57 5.32
N LEU A 333 -16.57 5.87 4.30
CA LEU A 333 -17.97 5.84 3.87
C LEU A 333 -18.52 4.42 4.03
N ASP A 334 -19.50 4.25 4.93
CA ASP A 334 -20.13 2.96 5.20
C ASP A 334 -21.37 2.75 4.32
N ALA A 335 -21.21 1.92 3.29
CA ALA A 335 -22.25 1.62 2.31
C ALA A 335 -23.28 0.60 2.84
N PRO A 336 -24.53 0.62 2.35
CA PRO A 336 -25.63 -0.14 2.94
C PRO A 336 -25.56 -1.65 2.63
N ASP A 337 -24.69 -2.07 1.72
CA ASP A 337 -24.34 -3.47 1.45
C ASP A 337 -23.29 -4.04 2.42
N GLY A 338 -22.77 -3.22 3.33
CA GLY A 338 -21.67 -3.56 4.25
C GLY A 338 -20.28 -3.27 3.68
N GLY A 339 -20.17 -2.73 2.47
CA GLY A 339 -18.91 -2.24 1.93
C GLY A 339 -18.43 -0.98 2.67
N ALA A 340 -17.14 -0.90 2.97
CA ALA A 340 -16.51 0.32 3.47
C ALA A 340 -15.62 0.92 2.37
N TYR A 341 -15.82 2.19 2.08
CA TYR A 341 -15.00 2.96 1.16
C TYR A 341 -14.16 3.96 1.96
N TRP A 342 -12.99 4.32 1.42
CA TRP A 342 -12.03 5.21 2.06
C TRP A 342 -11.56 6.25 1.05
N LEU A 343 -11.64 7.51 1.43
CA LEU A 343 -11.05 8.63 0.72
C LEU A 343 -9.80 9.08 1.46
N GLU A 344 -8.68 9.13 0.78
CA GLU A 344 -7.38 9.57 1.31
C GLU A 344 -6.75 10.60 0.38
N PHE A 345 -6.01 11.56 0.93
CA PHE A 345 -5.27 12.54 0.13
C PHE A 345 -3.79 12.18 0.05
N ARG A 346 -3.29 11.91 -1.16
CA ARG A 346 -1.88 11.66 -1.44
C ARG A 346 -1.23 12.94 -1.95
N ALA A 347 -0.40 13.55 -1.10
CA ALA A 347 0.37 14.74 -1.41
C ALA A 347 1.85 14.39 -1.58
N PRO A 348 2.63 15.17 -2.35
CA PRO A 348 4.07 14.96 -2.50
C PRO A 348 4.84 15.46 -1.27
N GLY A 349 4.67 14.78 -0.13
CA GLY A 349 5.31 15.13 1.14
C GLY A 349 5.35 13.94 2.10
N GLY A 350 6.24 14.01 3.09
CA GLY A 350 6.51 12.89 4.00
C GLY A 350 6.94 11.64 3.21
N GLN A 351 6.41 10.47 3.58
CA GLN A 351 6.65 9.19 2.88
C GLN A 351 6.31 9.24 1.38
N ASP A 352 5.36 10.09 0.95
CA ASP A 352 4.92 10.24 -0.44
C ASP A 352 5.66 11.35 -1.21
N GLY A 353 6.75 11.90 -0.66
CA GLY A 353 7.55 12.94 -1.32
C GLY A 353 8.06 12.58 -2.73
N TRP A 354 8.17 11.29 -3.03
CA TRP A 354 8.53 10.78 -4.36
C TRP A 354 7.50 11.09 -5.46
N LEU A 355 6.23 11.41 -5.12
CA LEU A 355 5.20 11.73 -6.12
C LEU A 355 5.57 12.95 -6.98
N ALA A 356 6.27 13.94 -6.42
CA ALA A 356 6.77 15.11 -7.17
C ALA A 356 8.18 14.90 -7.76
N ALA A 357 8.86 13.79 -7.45
CA ALA A 357 10.21 13.52 -7.95
C ALA A 357 10.18 13.02 -9.39
N ALA A 358 11.24 13.30 -10.15
CA ALA A 358 11.45 12.73 -11.48
C ALA A 358 11.51 11.17 -11.47
N GLY A 359 11.67 10.56 -10.30
CA GLY A 359 11.60 9.11 -10.08
C GLY A 359 10.18 8.53 -10.05
N ASN A 360 9.12 9.34 -10.14
CA ASN A 360 7.73 8.86 -10.32
C ASN A 360 7.53 8.33 -11.76
N ARG A 361 8.20 7.22 -12.10
CA ARG A 361 8.21 6.66 -13.47
C ARG A 361 6.84 6.20 -13.97
N PHE A 362 5.93 5.88 -13.06
CA PHE A 362 4.54 5.53 -13.36
C PHE A 362 3.62 6.75 -13.51
N ARG A 363 4.12 7.96 -13.23
CA ARG A 363 3.38 9.24 -13.28
C ARG A 363 2.12 9.23 -12.43
N LEU A 364 2.20 8.65 -11.24
CA LEU A 364 1.08 8.57 -10.30
C LEU A 364 0.66 9.96 -9.84
N ASP A 365 -0.64 10.15 -9.64
CA ASP A 365 -1.26 11.42 -9.27
C ASP A 365 -0.88 11.86 -7.85
N ALA A 366 -0.78 13.18 -7.64
CA ALA A 366 -1.00 13.76 -6.33
C ALA A 366 -2.46 14.24 -6.25
N GLY A 367 -3.28 13.61 -5.41
CA GLY A 367 -4.73 13.83 -5.41
C GLY A 367 -5.48 12.99 -4.38
N VAL A 368 -6.81 13.08 -4.40
CA VAL A 368 -7.67 12.27 -3.53
C VAL A 368 -7.91 10.93 -4.20
N LEU A 369 -7.43 9.85 -3.58
CA LEU A 369 -7.69 8.48 -4.01
C LEU A 369 -8.97 7.95 -3.33
N LEU A 370 -9.59 6.97 -3.97
CA LEU A 370 -10.75 6.26 -3.47
C LEU A 370 -10.44 4.76 -3.41
N HIS A 371 -10.44 4.18 -2.22
CA HIS A 371 -10.29 2.75 -2.03
C HIS A 371 -11.59 2.12 -1.52
N ARG A 372 -11.82 0.85 -1.85
CA ARG A 372 -12.80 -0.01 -1.19
C ARG A 372 -12.05 -0.99 -0.30
N ALA A 373 -12.46 -1.14 0.95
CA ALA A 373 -11.97 -2.21 1.82
C ALA A 373 -12.34 -3.56 1.20
N GLY A 374 -11.35 -4.44 1.13
CA GLY A 374 -11.50 -5.80 0.60
C GLY A 374 -11.20 -6.86 1.65
N GLU A 375 -11.17 -8.11 1.23
CA GLU A 375 -11.01 -9.26 2.10
C GLU A 375 -10.18 -10.35 1.42
N HIS A 376 -9.62 -11.25 2.25
CA HIS A 376 -8.83 -12.41 1.80
C HIS A 376 -7.57 -12.00 1.01
N THR A 377 -7.55 -12.17 -0.32
CA THR A 377 -6.38 -11.93 -1.17
C THR A 377 -6.11 -10.46 -1.44
N ASP A 378 -7.15 -9.63 -1.42
CA ASP A 378 -7.10 -8.22 -1.82
C ASP A 378 -7.80 -7.43 -0.72
N THR A 379 -7.04 -6.96 0.28
CA THR A 379 -7.59 -6.28 1.46
C THR A 379 -7.80 -4.78 1.26
N ALA A 380 -7.24 -4.23 0.19
CA ALA A 380 -7.58 -2.91 -0.34
C ALA A 380 -7.76 -2.97 -1.86
N LEU A 381 -8.77 -2.25 -2.36
CA LEU A 381 -9.04 -2.08 -3.78
C LEU A 381 -9.03 -0.59 -4.13
N LEU A 382 -7.95 -0.10 -4.71
CA LEU A 382 -7.90 1.24 -5.31
C LEU A 382 -8.89 1.29 -6.48
N LEU A 383 -9.89 2.15 -6.41
CA LEU A 383 -10.86 2.36 -7.47
C LEU A 383 -10.33 3.42 -8.43
N ASP A 384 -10.51 3.18 -9.72
CA ASP A 384 -10.12 4.12 -10.76
C ASP A 384 -11.03 5.37 -10.74
N GLY A 385 -10.54 6.46 -10.14
CA GLY A 385 -11.25 7.73 -10.04
C GLY A 385 -11.33 8.52 -11.35
N SER A 386 -10.56 8.13 -12.37
CA SER A 386 -10.46 8.80 -13.68
C SER A 386 -10.65 7.80 -14.84
N PRO A 387 -11.73 7.00 -14.83
CA PRO A 387 -11.79 5.71 -15.52
C PRO A 387 -11.70 5.82 -17.03
N SER A 388 -10.69 5.15 -17.59
CA SER A 388 -10.50 4.95 -19.03
C SER A 388 -11.37 3.82 -19.60
N ALA A 389 -11.40 3.74 -20.94
CA ALA A 389 -12.02 2.63 -21.65
C ALA A 389 -11.20 1.35 -21.45
N ALA A 390 -11.86 0.19 -21.53
CA ALA A 390 -11.23 -1.10 -21.24
C ALA A 390 -10.02 -1.48 -22.12
N ALA A 391 -9.85 -0.81 -23.27
CA ALA A 391 -8.69 -0.99 -24.15
C ALA A 391 -7.42 -0.27 -23.63
N ASP A 392 -7.57 0.77 -22.82
CA ASP A 392 -6.47 1.63 -22.35
C ASP A 392 -6.03 1.30 -20.92
N TRP A 393 -6.81 0.47 -20.21
CA TRP A 393 -6.61 0.11 -18.80
C TRP A 393 -5.19 -0.33 -18.43
N ASP A 394 -4.39 -0.91 -19.34
CA ASP A 394 -3.02 -1.33 -19.01
C ASP A 394 -2.04 -0.15 -18.94
N GLY A 395 -2.23 0.89 -19.76
CA GLY A 395 -1.39 2.09 -19.78
C GLY A 395 -1.83 3.20 -18.81
N ASP A 396 -3.07 3.14 -18.33
CA ASP A 396 -3.65 4.18 -17.48
C ASP A 396 -3.47 3.91 -15.98
N LEU A 397 -2.45 4.52 -15.38
CA LEU A 397 -2.15 4.46 -13.95
C LEU A 397 -2.64 5.70 -13.18
N GLN A 398 -3.47 6.56 -13.81
CA GLN A 398 -4.13 7.63 -13.09
C GLN A 398 -5.32 7.05 -12.31
N ALA A 399 -5.59 7.60 -11.13
CA ALA A 399 -6.65 7.10 -10.25
C ALA A 399 -7.23 8.17 -9.31
N ALA A 400 -6.66 9.38 -9.27
CA ALA A 400 -7.19 10.44 -8.43
C ALA A 400 -8.56 10.92 -8.92
N LEU A 401 -9.46 11.17 -7.96
CA LEU A 401 -10.77 11.74 -8.25
C LEU A 401 -10.63 13.17 -8.81
N PRO A 402 -11.18 13.47 -10.00
CA PRO A 402 -11.02 14.78 -10.62
C PRO A 402 -11.77 15.89 -9.86
N VAL A 403 -11.11 17.05 -9.74
CA VAL A 403 -11.64 18.22 -9.03
C VAL A 403 -12.90 18.76 -9.74
N GLY A 404 -13.93 19.04 -8.94
CA GLY A 404 -15.22 19.58 -9.40
C GLY A 404 -16.17 18.55 -10.02
N VAL A 405 -15.77 17.28 -10.14
CA VAL A 405 -16.59 16.22 -10.73
C VAL A 405 -17.35 15.44 -9.64
N PRO A 406 -18.69 15.35 -9.71
CA PRO A 406 -19.45 14.49 -8.80
C PRO A 406 -19.37 13.02 -9.23
N VAL A 407 -18.81 12.20 -8.35
CA VAL A 407 -18.59 10.76 -8.55
C VAL A 407 -19.56 9.96 -7.67
N PRO A 408 -20.39 9.07 -8.23
CA PRO A 408 -21.22 8.17 -7.44
C PRO A 408 -20.38 7.01 -6.89
N VAL A 409 -20.49 6.75 -5.58
CA VAL A 409 -19.76 5.71 -4.85
C VAL A 409 -20.76 4.78 -4.13
N GLY A 410 -20.43 3.50 -4.01
CA GLY A 410 -21.26 2.48 -3.37
C GLY A 410 -22.59 2.27 -4.12
N GLY A 411 -22.55 2.26 -5.45
CA GLY A 411 -23.76 2.19 -6.28
C GLY A 411 -24.65 3.44 -6.22
N GLY A 412 -24.08 4.59 -5.84
CA GLY A 412 -24.83 5.84 -5.63
C GLY A 412 -25.32 6.03 -4.19
N ALA A 413 -24.85 5.21 -3.24
CA ALA A 413 -25.04 5.43 -1.80
C ALA A 413 -24.43 6.77 -1.32
N PHE A 414 -23.39 7.25 -2.01
CA PHE A 414 -22.77 8.54 -1.80
C PHE A 414 -22.50 9.24 -3.14
N ILE A 415 -22.63 10.56 -3.19
CA ILE A 415 -22.01 11.39 -4.23
C ILE A 415 -20.81 12.10 -3.60
N VAL A 416 -19.62 11.81 -4.10
CA VAL A 416 -18.35 12.41 -3.66
C VAL A 416 -17.94 13.49 -4.66
N THR A 417 -17.40 14.61 -4.21
CA THR A 417 -16.85 15.66 -5.06
C THR A 417 -15.64 16.28 -4.40
N VAL A 418 -14.46 16.13 -5.02
CA VAL A 418 -13.27 16.87 -4.61
C VAL A 418 -13.47 18.32 -5.03
N GLN A 419 -13.61 19.23 -4.07
CA GLN A 419 -13.85 20.65 -4.33
C GLN A 419 -12.55 21.40 -4.65
N ALA A 420 -11.47 21.05 -3.96
CA ALA A 420 -10.15 21.67 -4.13
C ALA A 420 -9.04 20.70 -3.68
N VAL A 421 -7.85 20.86 -4.27
CA VAL A 421 -6.62 20.20 -3.83
C VAL A 421 -5.53 21.27 -3.72
N THR A 422 -4.76 21.23 -2.64
CA THR A 422 -3.62 22.11 -2.36
C THR A 422 -2.48 21.27 -1.78
N GLY A 423 -1.27 21.82 -1.68
CA GLY A 423 -0.16 21.11 -1.02
C GLY A 423 -0.42 20.79 0.46
N ALA A 424 -1.26 21.58 1.14
CA ALA A 424 -1.59 21.41 2.56
C ALA A 424 -2.77 20.44 2.81
N GLY A 425 -3.54 20.09 1.79
CA GLY A 425 -4.76 19.28 1.95
C GLY A 425 -5.73 19.38 0.78
N ALA A 426 -6.73 18.50 0.79
CA ALA A 426 -7.85 18.51 -0.15
C ALA A 426 -9.17 18.77 0.58
N THR A 427 -10.11 19.44 -0.08
CA THR A 427 -11.47 19.65 0.44
C THR A 427 -12.43 18.75 -0.33
N VAL A 428 -13.17 17.88 0.36
CA VAL A 428 -14.08 16.91 -0.25
C VAL A 428 -15.49 17.12 0.28
N SER A 429 -16.45 17.31 -0.62
CA SER A 429 -17.88 17.24 -0.30
C SER A 429 -18.38 15.83 -0.50
N VAL A 430 -19.15 15.33 0.46
CA VAL A 430 -19.86 14.06 0.37
C VAL A 430 -21.33 14.28 0.67
N GLN A 431 -22.18 13.83 -0.25
CA GLN A 431 -23.63 13.77 -0.08
C GLN A 431 -24.06 12.31 0.05
N PRO A 432 -24.31 11.80 1.26
CA PRO A 432 -24.96 10.51 1.45
C PRO A 432 -26.37 10.51 0.85
N ALA A 433 -26.78 9.37 0.31
CA ALA A 433 -28.17 9.15 -0.07
C ALA A 433 -29.06 9.22 1.19
N ALA A 434 -30.28 9.72 1.03
CA ALA A 434 -31.28 9.66 2.09
C ALA A 434 -31.61 8.18 2.41
N ARG A 435 -31.75 7.83 3.70
CA ARG A 435 -32.24 6.51 4.07
C ARG A 435 -33.60 6.25 3.42
N PRO A 436 -33.81 5.09 2.77
CA PRO A 436 -35.14 4.68 2.35
C PRO A 436 -36.06 4.65 3.58
N VAL A 437 -37.05 5.55 3.60
CA VAL A 437 -38.07 5.54 4.67
C VAL A 437 -38.85 4.23 4.51
N PRO A 438 -38.93 3.37 5.55
CA PRO A 438 -39.76 2.19 5.49
C PRO A 438 -41.18 2.62 5.14
N GLY A 439 -41.71 2.12 4.03
CA GLY A 439 -43.03 2.50 3.56
C GLY A 439 -44.05 2.26 4.66
N VAL A 440 -44.75 3.32 5.09
CA VAL A 440 -45.88 3.19 6.03
C VAL A 440 -46.81 2.13 5.44
N PRO A 441 -47.08 1.01 6.15
CA PRO A 441 -48.01 0.01 5.65
C PRO A 441 -49.31 0.71 5.30
N ALA A 442 -49.74 0.61 4.05
CA ALA A 442 -50.92 1.30 3.57
C ALA A 442 -52.09 0.91 4.49
N GLY A 443 -52.54 1.86 5.32
CA GLY A 443 -53.55 1.62 6.32
C GLY A 443 -54.77 1.04 5.63
N SER A 444 -55.16 -0.17 5.99
CA SER A 444 -56.28 -0.88 5.39
C SER A 444 -57.53 0.00 5.48
N VAL A 445 -57.93 0.58 4.35
CA VAL A 445 -59.16 1.36 4.26
C VAL A 445 -60.29 0.43 4.68
N PRO A 446 -61.10 0.75 5.71
CA PRO A 446 -62.21 -0.09 6.11
C PRO A 446 -63.15 -0.26 4.92
N GLY A 447 -63.27 -1.51 4.44
CA GLY A 447 -64.17 -1.82 3.34
C GLY A 447 -65.60 -1.46 3.73
N GLY A 448 -66.24 -0.61 2.91
CA GLY A 448 -67.67 -0.36 3.05
C GLY A 448 -68.47 -1.65 2.89
N PRO A 449 -69.66 -1.78 3.51
CA PRO A 449 -70.42 -3.01 3.51
C PRO A 449 -70.82 -3.40 2.08
N GLY A 450 -70.26 -4.51 1.59
CA GLY A 450 -70.72 -5.18 0.38
C GLY A 450 -72.08 -5.86 0.63
N PRO A 451 -72.94 -6.00 -0.39
CA PRO A 451 -74.25 -6.62 -0.23
C PRO A 451 -74.14 -8.13 0.00
N ASP A 452 -74.97 -8.66 0.89
CA ASP A 452 -75.09 -10.09 1.19
C ASP A 452 -75.44 -10.93 -0.04
N VAL A 453 -74.78 -12.08 -0.19
CA VAL A 453 -75.14 -13.13 -1.15
C VAL A 453 -75.31 -14.45 -0.40
N LEU A 454 -76.46 -15.10 -0.61
CA LEU A 454 -76.92 -16.27 0.14
C LEU A 454 -76.09 -17.55 -0.19
N PRO A 455 -75.97 -18.49 0.76
CA PRO A 455 -75.22 -19.74 0.55
C PRO A 455 -75.98 -20.73 -0.35
N GLY A 456 -75.23 -21.42 -1.23
CA GLY A 456 -75.69 -22.53 -2.07
C GLY A 456 -74.97 -23.82 -1.71
N ASP A 457 -75.71 -24.94 -1.72
CA ASP A 457 -75.34 -26.18 -1.03
C ASP A 457 -74.28 -27.07 -1.72
N ALA A 458 -73.76 -28.04 -0.95
CA ALA A 458 -72.59 -28.84 -1.29
C ALA A 458 -72.81 -29.98 -2.31
N GLY A 459 -71.73 -30.34 -3.02
CA GLY A 459 -71.59 -31.57 -3.81
C GLY A 459 -70.18 -32.15 -3.67
N SER A 460 -70.07 -33.44 -3.32
CA SER A 460 -68.83 -34.09 -2.86
C SER A 460 -68.25 -35.09 -3.86
N ALA A 461 -66.91 -35.16 -4.00
CA ALA A 461 -66.19 -36.33 -4.51
C ALA A 461 -64.68 -36.32 -4.12
N ALA A 462 -64.16 -37.52 -3.87
CA ALA A 462 -62.86 -37.87 -3.25
C ALA A 462 -61.55 -37.46 -3.99
N GLY A 463 -60.43 -37.46 -3.24
CA GLY A 463 -59.05 -37.51 -3.75
C GLY A 463 -58.55 -38.95 -3.98
N PRO A 464 -57.24 -39.29 -3.88
CA PRO A 464 -56.08 -38.48 -3.47
C PRO A 464 -54.81 -38.65 -4.36
N ALA A 465 -53.66 -38.15 -3.87
CA ALA A 465 -52.26 -38.64 -4.03
C ALA A 465 -51.23 -37.58 -4.47
N ALA A 466 -49.99 -37.74 -3.99
CA ALA A 466 -48.88 -36.80 -4.12
C ALA A 466 -47.91 -37.12 -5.27
N ALA A 467 -47.07 -36.14 -5.65
CA ALA A 467 -45.90 -36.34 -6.50
C ALA A 467 -44.78 -35.34 -6.16
N GLU A 468 -43.53 -35.82 -6.29
CA GLU A 468 -42.28 -35.09 -6.02
C GLU A 468 -41.74 -34.35 -7.28
N PRO A 469 -40.69 -33.49 -7.16
CA PRO A 469 -40.40 -32.46 -8.16
C PRO A 469 -39.63 -32.94 -9.40
N ALA A 470 -39.76 -32.18 -10.49
CA ALA A 470 -39.16 -32.46 -11.78
C ALA A 470 -37.78 -31.78 -11.99
N THR A 471 -36.92 -32.48 -12.74
CA THR A 471 -35.68 -31.98 -13.31
C THR A 471 -35.94 -31.00 -14.46
N VAL A 472 -35.01 -30.06 -14.70
CA VAL A 472 -34.95 -29.26 -15.94
C VAL A 472 -33.53 -29.31 -16.52
N LEU A 473 -33.46 -29.47 -17.83
CA LEU A 473 -32.24 -29.71 -18.62
C LEU A 473 -31.49 -28.42 -18.98
N ALA A 474 -30.17 -28.52 -19.11
CA ALA A 474 -29.34 -27.46 -19.66
C ALA A 474 -29.45 -27.37 -21.20
N ALA A 475 -29.45 -26.15 -21.74
CA ALA A 475 -29.36 -25.87 -23.17
C ALA A 475 -27.94 -25.38 -23.52
N GLY A 476 -27.41 -25.83 -24.66
CA GLY A 476 -26.00 -25.59 -25.05
C GLY A 476 -25.76 -24.26 -25.77
N ALA A 477 -24.48 -23.87 -25.82
CA ALA A 477 -23.97 -22.75 -26.61
C ALA A 477 -23.13 -23.25 -27.80
N PRO A 478 -23.21 -22.63 -28.99
CA PRO A 478 -22.31 -22.89 -30.10
C PRO A 478 -21.22 -21.79 -30.21
N ALA A 479 -19.99 -22.20 -30.52
CA ALA A 479 -18.96 -21.29 -31.03
C ALA A 479 -17.99 -22.09 -31.94
N GLY A 480 -17.53 -21.48 -33.03
CA GLY A 480 -16.52 -22.05 -33.91
C GLY A 480 -15.80 -20.95 -34.70
N THR A 481 -14.66 -21.32 -35.29
CA THR A 481 -13.77 -20.51 -36.15
C THR A 481 -13.13 -19.29 -35.45
N ASP A 482 -11.88 -18.89 -35.73
CA ASP A 482 -10.80 -19.58 -36.45
C ASP A 482 -9.42 -19.11 -35.95
N ARG A 483 -8.36 -19.88 -36.23
CA ARG A 483 -6.98 -19.48 -35.93
C ARG A 483 -6.28 -18.96 -37.19
N VAL A 484 -5.53 -17.86 -37.06
CA VAL A 484 -4.51 -17.45 -38.03
C VAL A 484 -3.14 -17.49 -37.36
N GLN A 485 -2.14 -17.95 -38.12
CA GLN A 485 -0.78 -18.27 -37.70
C GLN A 485 0.21 -17.32 -38.38
N ALA A 486 1.28 -16.93 -37.68
CA ALA A 486 2.46 -16.30 -38.28
C ALA A 486 3.73 -16.63 -37.49
N ASP A 487 4.67 -17.32 -38.13
CA ASP A 487 6.05 -17.59 -37.66
C ASP A 487 7.00 -16.45 -38.12
N GLY A 488 8.15 -16.19 -37.45
CA GLY A 488 9.18 -15.32 -38.06
C GLY A 488 10.33 -14.66 -37.26
N ILE A 489 11.15 -15.41 -36.53
CA ILE A 489 12.64 -15.28 -36.41
C ILE A 489 13.31 -13.86 -36.38
N GLY A 490 13.79 -13.44 -35.19
CA GLY A 490 15.23 -13.30 -34.82
C GLY A 490 16.13 -12.13 -35.30
N ALA A 491 16.77 -11.41 -34.36
CA ALA A 491 18.25 -11.27 -34.20
C ALA A 491 18.69 -10.09 -33.26
N ASP A 492 19.59 -10.42 -32.32
CA ASP A 492 20.65 -9.62 -31.65
C ASP A 492 20.50 -8.11 -31.31
N GLY A 493 20.63 -7.81 -30.00
CA GLY A 493 20.93 -6.48 -29.47
C GLY A 493 21.27 -6.52 -27.97
N VAL A 494 22.45 -6.02 -27.58
CA VAL A 494 22.88 -5.97 -26.17
C VAL A 494 22.27 -4.75 -25.48
N GLY A 495 21.59 -4.96 -24.35
CA GLY A 495 21.05 -3.89 -23.50
C GLY A 495 20.88 -4.34 -22.06
N THR A 496 21.38 -3.54 -21.11
CA THR A 496 21.25 -3.78 -19.67
C THR A 496 20.01 -3.08 -19.13
N ASP A 497 18.86 -3.75 -19.19
CA ASP A 497 17.64 -3.35 -18.49
C ASP A 497 16.92 -4.61 -18.01
N GLN A 498 16.80 -4.81 -16.69
CA GLN A 498 15.87 -5.82 -16.16
C GLN A 498 14.47 -5.21 -16.08
N GLU A 499 13.79 -5.22 -17.22
CA GLU A 499 12.36 -4.94 -17.32
C GLU A 499 11.58 -5.98 -16.51
N LEU A 500 11.14 -5.60 -15.30
CA LEU A 500 10.18 -6.38 -14.50
C LEU A 500 8.80 -6.32 -15.18
N ALA A 501 8.62 -7.17 -16.20
CA ALA A 501 7.34 -7.35 -16.86
C ALA A 501 6.29 -7.89 -15.86
N ALA A 502 5.22 -7.13 -15.67
CA ALA A 502 4.09 -7.51 -14.82
C ALA A 502 3.31 -8.69 -15.44
N GLN A 503 3.71 -9.92 -15.13
CA GLN A 503 3.01 -11.12 -15.59
C GLN A 503 1.75 -11.38 -14.77
N SER A 504 0.64 -10.71 -15.13
CA SER A 504 -0.69 -11.03 -14.61
C SER A 504 -1.22 -12.31 -15.26
N HIS A 505 -0.83 -13.48 -14.74
CA HIS A 505 -1.40 -14.77 -15.12
C HIS A 505 -2.25 -15.36 -13.98
N SER A 506 -3.56 -15.26 -14.14
CA SER A 506 -4.55 -15.91 -13.28
C SER A 506 -4.38 -17.43 -13.32
N THR A 507 -4.14 -18.04 -12.16
CA THR A 507 -3.96 -19.49 -12.01
C THR A 507 -5.02 -20.12 -11.10
N SER A 508 -6.16 -20.45 -11.69
CA SER A 508 -7.18 -21.30 -11.07
C SER A 508 -6.73 -22.77 -11.06
N SER A 509 -6.01 -23.17 -10.02
CA SER A 509 -5.46 -24.52 -9.86
C SER A 509 -6.53 -25.54 -9.42
N LEU A 510 -7.00 -26.38 -10.36
CA LEU A 510 -7.75 -27.61 -10.04
C LEU A 510 -6.89 -28.85 -10.27
N TRP A 511 -6.75 -29.63 -9.19
CA TRP A 511 -5.98 -30.87 -9.11
C TRP A 511 -6.64 -32.01 -9.91
N LEU A 512 -5.84 -32.89 -10.52
CA LEU A 512 -6.20 -34.29 -10.77
C LEU A 512 -4.98 -35.16 -11.07
N LEU A 513 -4.94 -36.38 -10.50
CA LEU A 513 -3.89 -37.38 -10.69
C LEU A 513 -4.03 -38.14 -12.03
N PRO A 514 -2.93 -38.61 -12.64
CA PRO A 514 -3.00 -39.54 -13.77
C PRO A 514 -3.17 -40.98 -13.29
N LEU A 515 -4.19 -41.68 -13.80
CA LEU A 515 -4.32 -43.13 -13.69
C LEU A 515 -3.84 -43.82 -14.98
N LEU A 516 -3.09 -44.90 -14.80
CA LEU A 516 -2.54 -45.74 -15.86
C LEU A 516 -3.63 -46.40 -16.72
N THR A 517 -3.40 -46.50 -18.03
CA THR A 517 -3.64 -47.74 -18.80
C THR A 517 -2.94 -47.69 -20.16
N GLY A 518 -2.21 -48.75 -20.48
CA GLY A 518 -1.65 -49.02 -21.81
C GLY A 518 -1.70 -50.54 -22.09
N LEU A 519 -1.40 -50.95 -23.33
CA LEU A 519 -1.67 -52.28 -23.94
C LEU A 519 -3.15 -52.48 -24.32
N THR A 520 -3.55 -52.92 -25.52
CA THR A 520 -2.90 -53.62 -26.65
C THR A 520 -3.34 -52.96 -28.00
N VAL A 521 -3.14 -53.44 -29.26
CA VAL A 521 -2.65 -54.72 -29.83
C VAL A 521 -2.04 -54.52 -31.26
N THR A 522 -1.65 -55.61 -31.91
CA THR A 522 -1.23 -55.82 -33.32
C THR A 522 -2.22 -55.33 -34.39
N GLY A 523 -1.90 -55.12 -35.69
CA GLY A 523 -0.69 -55.41 -36.49
C GLY A 523 -1.08 -55.67 -37.98
N VAL A 524 -0.11 -56.11 -38.81
CA VAL A 524 -0.25 -56.54 -40.23
C VAL A 524 -0.32 -55.44 -41.31
N ALA A 525 0.75 -55.30 -42.11
CA ALA A 525 0.76 -55.65 -43.56
C ALA A 525 2.14 -55.36 -44.22
N LEU A 526 2.85 -56.41 -44.67
CA LEU A 526 3.92 -56.28 -45.66
C LEU A 526 3.36 -56.50 -47.08
N ALA A 527 3.74 -55.66 -48.04
CA ALA A 527 4.09 -56.05 -49.43
C ALA A 527 4.51 -54.82 -50.26
N GLY A 528 5.65 -54.87 -50.97
CA GLY A 528 6.10 -53.75 -51.81
C GLY A 528 7.58 -53.81 -52.21
N TRP A 529 8.02 -54.93 -52.79
CA TRP A 529 9.44 -55.19 -53.06
C TRP A 529 9.84 -54.84 -54.51
N ARG A 530 11.01 -54.20 -54.68
CA ARG A 530 11.86 -54.17 -55.90
C ARG A 530 11.33 -53.50 -57.19
N ALA A 531 11.58 -52.20 -57.30
CA ALA A 531 12.07 -51.48 -58.49
C ALA A 531 12.42 -50.04 -58.05
N VAL A 532 13.52 -49.36 -58.39
CA VAL A 532 14.66 -49.61 -59.30
C VAL A 532 15.95 -49.18 -58.59
N ARG A 533 17.00 -50.00 -58.57
CA ARG A 533 18.36 -49.58 -58.16
C ARG A 533 19.42 -50.20 -59.08
N ARG A 534 19.74 -49.51 -60.18
CA ARG A 534 20.96 -49.62 -61.00
C ARG A 534 20.98 -48.49 -62.04
N LEU A 535 22.19 -48.03 -62.41
CA LEU A 535 22.51 -46.77 -63.11
C LEU A 535 22.33 -45.54 -62.19
N ARG A 536 23.36 -44.74 -61.85
CA ARG A 536 24.83 -44.74 -62.10
C ARG A 536 25.47 -44.21 -60.78
N LEU A 537 26.53 -44.77 -60.18
CA LEU A 537 27.96 -44.76 -60.55
C LEU A 537 28.51 -43.40 -61.03
N ALA A 538 29.69 -43.04 -60.48
CA ALA A 538 30.36 -41.72 -60.51
C ALA A 538 29.64 -40.66 -59.65
N ARG A 539 30.30 -39.92 -58.74
CA ARG A 539 31.72 -39.83 -58.30
C ARG A 539 31.71 -40.01 -56.76
N GLY A 540 32.72 -40.58 -56.11
CA GLY A 540 34.16 -40.46 -56.35
C GLY A 540 34.72 -39.81 -55.09
#